data_AF-A0A2N9LMQ8-F1
#
_entry.id   AF-A0A2N9LMQ8-F1
#
_cell.length_a   1.000
_cell.length_b   1.000
_cell.length_c   1.000
_cell.angle_alpha   90.00
_cell.angle_beta   90.00
_cell.angle_gamma   90.00
#
_symmetry.space_group_name_H-M   'P 1'
#
loop_
_entity.id
_entity.type
_entity.pdbx_description
1 polymer ?
#
loop_
_entity_poly.entity_id
_entity_poly.type
_entity_poly.pdbx_seq_one_letter_code
_entity_poly.pdbx_strand_id
1 'polypeptide(L)'
;MILADTDVLIDYLAGTHPVAERVKSYVESDSLQTTAVSCFELLSGAGENRRGDDVRRLITAIPVLALDREAATQAAIVRQQLSRNGFSIGMGDSLIAGIALANDLPLLTRNRKHFEHIEGLSLIPLSE
;
A
#
# COMPACT_ATOMS: atom_id res chain seq x y z
N MET A 1 -13.42 0.72 -3.19
CA MET A 1 -12.24 -0.08 -2.79
C MET A 1 -11.04 0.85 -2.63
N ILE A 2 -10.13 0.51 -1.73
CA ILE A 2 -8.97 1.31 -1.33
C ILE A 2 -7.76 0.39 -1.18
N LEU A 3 -6.61 0.84 -1.67
CA LEU A 3 -5.34 0.13 -1.49
C LEU A 3 -4.57 0.71 -0.30
N ALA A 4 -4.16 -0.11 0.65
CA ALA A 4 -3.24 0.29 1.71
C ALA A 4 -1.82 -0.24 1.45
N ASP A 5 -0.84 0.65 1.63
CA ASP A 5 0.57 0.28 1.61
C ASP A 5 1.04 -0.37 2.92
N THR A 6 2.29 -0.80 2.94
CA THR A 6 2.88 -1.54 4.04
C THR A 6 2.92 -0.72 5.33
N ASP A 7 3.29 0.56 5.25
CA ASP A 7 3.40 1.44 6.41
C ASP A 7 2.05 1.61 7.13
N VAL A 8 0.97 1.80 6.36
CA VAL A 8 -0.39 1.93 6.92
C VAL A 8 -0.83 0.63 7.61
N LEU A 9 -0.53 -0.53 7.03
CA LEU A 9 -0.87 -1.82 7.63
C LEU A 9 -0.03 -2.12 8.89
N ILE A 10 1.24 -1.69 8.91
CA ILE A 10 2.08 -1.77 10.10
C ILE A 10 1.49 -0.91 11.23
N ASP A 11 1.08 0.32 10.94
CA ASP A 11 0.46 1.22 11.91
C ASP A 11 -0.87 0.66 12.45
N TYR A 12 -1.68 0.05 11.59
CA TYR A 12 -2.90 -0.65 12.01
C TYR A 12 -2.59 -1.80 12.98
N LEU A 13 -1.63 -2.67 12.65
CA LEU A 13 -1.22 -3.78 13.51
C LEU A 13 -0.59 -3.32 14.82
N ALA A 14 0.04 -2.14 14.83
CA ALA A 14 0.61 -1.52 16.03
C ALA A 14 -0.44 -0.80 16.90
N GLY A 15 -1.67 -0.59 16.41
CA GLY A 15 -2.69 0.19 17.10
C GLY A 15 -2.41 1.70 17.09
N THR A 16 -1.69 2.21 16.10
CA THR A 16 -1.33 3.63 16.01
C THR A 16 -2.55 4.48 15.62
N HIS A 17 -3.01 5.35 16.51
CA HIS A 17 -4.09 6.30 16.22
C HIS A 17 -3.58 7.57 15.49
N PRO A 18 -4.36 8.17 14.58
CA PRO A 18 -5.72 7.80 14.15
C PRO A 18 -5.77 6.73 13.04
N VAL A 19 -4.63 6.27 12.53
CA VAL A 19 -4.53 5.36 11.37
C VAL A 19 -5.28 4.05 11.60
N ALA A 20 -5.11 3.44 12.78
CA ALA A 20 -5.73 2.16 13.09
C ALA A 20 -7.27 2.17 13.00
N GLU A 21 -7.92 3.24 13.47
CA GLU A 21 -9.38 3.39 13.37
C GLU A 21 -9.85 3.52 11.92
N ARG A 22 -9.08 4.24 11.11
CA ARG A 22 -9.41 4.44 9.70
C ARG A 22 -9.21 3.17 8.88
N VAL A 23 -8.14 2.41 9.13
CA VAL A 23 -7.95 1.11 8.49
C VAL A 23 -9.04 0.14 8.93
N LYS A 24 -9.38 0.13 10.22
CA LYS A 24 -10.46 -0.71 10.76
C LYS A 24 -11.81 -0.45 10.06
N SER A 25 -12.19 0.82 9.84
CA SER A 25 -13.45 1.13 9.16
C SER A 25 -13.48 0.65 7.70
N TYR A 26 -12.34 0.64 7.01
CA TYR A 26 -12.23 0.07 5.66
C TYR A 26 -12.25 -1.46 5.65
N VAL A 27 -11.68 -2.12 6.67
CA VAL A 27 -11.79 -3.57 6.84
C VAL A 27 -13.25 -3.96 7.12
N GLU A 28 -13.93 -3.28 8.04
CA GLU A 28 -15.32 -3.57 8.43
C GLU A 28 -16.33 -3.32 7.31
N SER A 29 -15.97 -2.49 6.32
CA SER A 29 -16.78 -2.21 5.14
C SER A 29 -16.38 -3.02 3.90
N ASP A 30 -15.51 -4.02 4.06
CA ASP A 30 -14.96 -4.84 2.97
C ASP A 30 -14.37 -4.01 1.81
N SER A 31 -13.84 -2.82 2.12
CA SER A 31 -13.36 -1.86 1.13
C SER A 31 -11.84 -1.74 1.08
N LEU A 32 -11.12 -2.44 1.98
CA LEU A 32 -9.65 -2.44 2.05
C LEU A 32 -9.04 -3.60 1.25
N GLN A 33 -7.96 -3.29 0.52
CA GLN A 33 -7.11 -4.26 -0.17
C GLN A 33 -5.64 -3.89 0.04
N THR A 34 -4.73 -4.81 -0.27
CA THR A 34 -3.29 -4.52 -0.30
C THR A 34 -2.63 -5.16 -1.52
N THR A 35 -1.31 -5.02 -1.65
CA THR A 35 -0.52 -5.56 -2.76
C THR A 35 0.28 -6.79 -2.35
N ALA A 36 0.65 -7.62 -3.32
CA ALA A 36 1.60 -8.70 -3.12
C ALA A 36 2.97 -8.19 -2.64
N VAL A 37 3.34 -6.95 -2.96
CA VAL A 37 4.56 -6.28 -2.51
C VAL A 37 4.49 -6.01 -1.01
N SER A 38 3.40 -5.38 -0.55
CA SER A 38 3.16 -5.13 0.88
C SER A 38 2.98 -6.42 1.68
N CYS A 39 2.33 -7.43 1.09
CA CYS A 39 2.26 -8.77 1.65
C CYS A 39 3.65 -9.37 1.89
N PHE A 40 4.53 -9.31 0.88
CA PHE A 40 5.91 -9.77 1.00
C PHE A 40 6.68 -9.01 2.10
N GLU A 41 6.57 -7.68 2.15
CA GLU A 41 7.25 -6.86 3.16
C GLU A 41 6.78 -7.19 4.58
N LEU A 42 5.47 -7.29 4.78
CA LEU A 42 4.87 -7.64 6.08
C LEU A 42 5.30 -9.04 6.54
N LEU A 43 5.22 -10.04 5.66
CA LEU A 43 5.62 -11.42 5.97
C LEU A 43 7.13 -11.54 6.22
N SER A 44 7.95 -10.78 5.50
CA SER A 44 9.40 -10.75 5.71
C SER A 44 9.77 -10.20 7.09
N GLY A 45 8.99 -9.26 7.62
CA GLY A 45 9.12 -8.75 8.99
C GLY A 45 8.42 -9.61 10.06
N ALA A 46 7.68 -10.64 9.69
CA ALA A 46 6.82 -11.40 10.59
C ALA A 46 7.53 -12.60 11.24
N GLY A 47 8.05 -12.41 12.46
CA GLY A 47 8.63 -13.49 13.26
C GLY A 47 7.61 -14.52 13.79
N GLU A 48 8.11 -15.56 14.45
CA GLU A 48 7.32 -16.60 15.14
C GLU A 48 6.83 -16.12 16.50
N ASN A 49 5.93 -15.14 16.49
CA ASN A 49 5.32 -14.57 17.69
C ASN A 49 3.92 -14.05 17.39
N ARG A 50 3.23 -13.57 18.43
CA ARG A 50 1.86 -13.03 18.32
C ARG A 50 1.72 -11.97 17.22
N ARG A 51 2.68 -11.05 17.09
CA ARG A 51 2.65 -10.01 16.05
C ARG A 51 2.74 -10.62 14.65
N GLY A 52 3.55 -11.66 14.47
CA GLY A 52 3.60 -12.40 13.21
C GLY A 52 2.32 -13.17 12.90
N ASP A 53 1.65 -13.73 13.91
CA ASP A 53 0.35 -14.38 13.73
C ASP A 53 -0.71 -13.35 13.26
N ASP A 54 -0.69 -12.15 13.84
CA ASP A 54 -1.61 -11.07 13.48
C ASP A 54 -1.38 -10.59 12.03
N VAL A 55 -0.12 -10.52 11.56
CA VAL A 55 0.21 -10.26 10.15
C VAL A 55 -0.42 -11.33 9.24
N ARG A 56 -0.24 -12.61 9.56
CA ARG A 56 -0.75 -13.73 8.74
C ARG A 56 -2.26 -13.75 8.67
N ARG A 57 -2.93 -13.41 9.78
CA ARG A 57 -4.40 -13.24 9.83
C ARG A 57 -4.85 -12.08 8.95
N LEU A 58 -4.22 -10.92 9.06
CA LEU A 58 -4.57 -9.74 8.25
C LEU A 58 -4.48 -10.02 6.75
N ILE A 59 -3.35 -10.57 6.29
CA ILE A 59 -3.14 -10.90 4.86
C ILE A 59 -4.17 -11.90 4.33
N THR A 60 -4.67 -12.80 5.19
CA THR A 60 -5.73 -13.75 4.81
C THR A 60 -7.13 -13.11 4.82
N ALA A 61 -7.31 -12.02 5.58
CA ALA A 61 -8.60 -11.36 5.76
C ALA A 61 -8.93 -10.32 4.67
N ILE A 62 -7.93 -9.80 3.95
CA ILE A 62 -8.13 -8.78 2.90
C ILE A 62 -7.62 -9.26 1.54
N PRO A 63 -8.21 -8.80 0.42
CA PRO A 63 -7.69 -9.11 -0.90
C PRO A 63 -6.26 -8.59 -1.10
N VAL A 64 -5.42 -9.44 -1.72
CA VAL A 64 -4.03 -9.12 -2.09
C VAL A 64 -3.92 -9.08 -3.62
N LEU A 65 -3.66 -7.89 -4.16
CA LEU A 65 -3.51 -7.67 -5.60
C LEU A 65 -2.12 -8.10 -6.09
N ALA A 66 -2.09 -8.86 -7.19
CA ALA A 66 -0.84 -9.38 -7.76
C ALA A 66 -0.03 -8.30 -8.47
N LEU A 67 1.30 -8.50 -8.53
CA LEU A 67 2.15 -7.78 -9.46
C LEU A 67 2.15 -8.51 -10.80
N ASP A 68 1.28 -8.10 -11.70
CA ASP A 68 1.22 -8.61 -13.08
C ASP A 68 2.00 -7.73 -14.06
N ARG A 69 1.87 -8.03 -15.35
CA ARG A 69 2.54 -7.29 -16.43
C ARG A 69 2.06 -5.84 -16.53
N GLU A 70 0.77 -5.59 -16.33
CA GLU A 70 0.20 -4.25 -16.44
C GLU A 70 0.66 -3.39 -15.27
N ALA A 71 0.57 -3.90 -14.04
CA ALA A 71 1.09 -3.26 -12.85
C ALA A 71 2.60 -2.98 -12.94
N ALA A 72 3.39 -3.92 -13.47
CA ALA A 72 4.82 -3.71 -13.69
C ALA A 72 5.10 -2.62 -14.73
N THR A 73 4.26 -2.53 -15.77
CA THR A 73 4.37 -1.48 -16.80
C THR A 73 4.07 -0.11 -16.20
N GLN A 74 2.99 0.01 -15.42
CA GLN A 74 2.65 1.25 -14.71
C GLN A 74 3.76 1.65 -13.73
N ALA A 75 4.31 0.71 -12.95
CA ALA A 75 5.42 0.97 -12.04
C ALA A 75 6.66 1.53 -12.75
N ALA A 76 6.98 1.00 -13.94
CA ALA A 76 8.09 1.50 -14.75
C ALA A 76 7.83 2.92 -15.27
N ILE A 77 6.60 3.23 -15.69
CA ILE A 77 6.19 4.57 -16.12
C ILE A 77 6.32 5.56 -14.97
N VAL A 78 5.77 5.24 -13.79
CA VAL A 78 5.89 6.05 -12.56
C VAL A 78 7.34 6.39 -12.27
N ARG A 79 8.21 5.38 -12.25
CA ARG A 79 9.62 5.57 -11.92
C ARG A 79 10.34 6.45 -12.94
N GLN A 80 10.04 6.29 -14.24
CA GLN A 80 10.59 7.14 -15.30
C GLN A 80 10.09 8.58 -15.19
N GLN A 81 8.81 8.78 -14.93
CA GLN A 81 8.20 10.10 -14.76
C GLN A 81 8.85 10.85 -13.60
N LEU A 82 8.92 10.22 -12.42
CA LEU A 82 9.52 10.84 -11.24
C LEU A 82 10.99 11.17 -11.46
N SER A 83 11.75 10.25 -12.06
CA SER A 83 13.17 10.48 -12.37
C SER A 83 13.39 11.66 -13.32
N ARG A 84 12.52 11.84 -14.34
CA ARG A 84 12.59 12.99 -15.26
C ARG A 84 12.31 14.31 -14.57
N ASN A 85 11.48 14.29 -13.54
CA ASN A 85 11.09 15.47 -12.76
C ASN A 85 11.99 15.73 -11.54
N GLY A 86 13.10 14.99 -11.41
CA GLY A 86 14.06 15.17 -10.31
C GLY A 86 13.64 14.52 -9.00
N PHE A 87 12.61 13.69 -9.00
CA PHE A 87 12.16 12.92 -7.84
C PHE A 87 12.67 11.48 -7.90
N SER A 88 12.86 10.87 -6.73
CA SER A 88 13.18 9.46 -6.60
C SER A 88 12.09 8.74 -5.81
N ILE A 89 11.87 7.48 -6.15
CA ILE A 89 10.94 6.58 -5.47
C ILE A 89 11.61 5.23 -5.30
N GLY A 90 11.36 4.57 -4.17
CA GLY A 90 11.87 3.23 -3.90
C GLY A 90 11.29 2.20 -4.87
N MET A 91 11.96 1.05 -5.02
CA MET A 91 11.44 -0.03 -5.87
C MET A 91 10.08 -0.53 -5.35
N GLY A 92 9.96 -0.80 -4.05
CA GLY A 92 8.70 -1.25 -3.42
C GLY A 92 7.56 -0.26 -3.68
N ASP A 93 7.77 1.01 -3.31
CA ASP A 93 6.80 2.10 -3.56
C ASP A 93 6.43 2.23 -5.05
N SER A 94 7.39 2.08 -5.97
CA SER A 94 7.11 2.11 -7.42
C SER A 94 6.16 0.98 -7.83
N LEU A 95 6.39 -0.23 -7.31
CA LEU A 95 5.56 -1.40 -7.62
C LEU A 95 4.16 -1.26 -7.00
N ILE A 96 4.06 -0.73 -5.77
CA ILE A 96 2.77 -0.44 -5.12
C ILE A 96 1.98 0.58 -5.94
N ALA A 97 2.61 1.68 -6.35
CA ALA A 97 1.98 2.69 -7.21
C ALA A 97 1.53 2.10 -8.54
N GLY A 98 2.34 1.25 -9.16
CA GLY A 98 1.99 0.57 -10.41
C GLY A 98 0.75 -0.34 -10.27
N ILE A 99 0.64 -1.09 -9.17
CA ILE A 99 -0.54 -1.91 -8.89
C ILE A 99 -1.77 -1.04 -8.66
N ALA A 100 -1.63 0.06 -7.91
CA ALA A 100 -2.73 1.01 -7.67
C ALA A 100 -3.27 1.59 -8.99
N LEU A 101 -2.38 2.08 -9.85
CA LEU A 101 -2.73 2.67 -11.16
C LEU A 101 -3.36 1.64 -12.10
N ALA A 102 -2.81 0.43 -12.18
CA ALA A 102 -3.36 -0.63 -13.04
C ALA A 102 -4.78 -1.05 -12.65
N ASN A 103 -5.17 -0.83 -11.39
CA ASN A 103 -6.50 -1.19 -10.89
C ASN A 103 -7.41 0.03 -10.67
N ASP A 104 -6.98 1.25 -11.04
CA ASP A 104 -7.68 2.51 -10.78
C ASP A 104 -8.11 2.68 -9.31
N LEU A 105 -7.20 2.32 -8.39
CA LEU A 105 -7.47 2.34 -6.95
C LEU A 105 -6.79 3.53 -6.26
N PRO A 106 -7.50 4.22 -5.34
CA PRO A 106 -6.87 5.21 -4.50
C PRO A 106 -5.95 4.55 -3.46
N LEU A 107 -4.81 5.18 -3.20
CA LEU A 107 -3.80 4.71 -2.26
C LEU A 107 -3.92 5.42 -0.91
N LEU A 108 -4.03 4.63 0.16
CA LEU A 108 -3.89 5.05 1.54
C LEU A 108 -2.43 4.82 1.95
N THR A 109 -1.69 5.90 2.24
CA THR A 109 -0.26 5.87 2.55
C THR A 109 0.11 6.94 3.57
N ARG A 110 1.12 6.65 4.41
CA ARG A 110 1.80 7.64 5.26
C ARG A 110 2.85 8.44 4.50
N ASN A 111 3.43 7.86 3.46
CA ASN A 111 4.55 8.42 2.70
C ASN A 111 4.06 9.31 1.54
N ARG A 112 3.10 10.20 1.79
CA ARG A 112 2.46 11.02 0.75
C ARG A 112 3.45 11.72 -0.17
N LYS A 113 4.57 12.23 0.38
CA LYS A 113 5.65 12.88 -0.40
C LYS A 113 6.25 12.01 -1.50
N HIS A 114 6.26 10.69 -1.34
CA HIS A 114 6.77 9.77 -2.36
C HIS A 114 5.78 9.58 -3.51
N PHE A 115 4.48 9.72 -3.23
CA PHE A 115 3.42 9.39 -4.17
C PHE A 115 2.69 10.62 -4.75
N GLU A 116 2.80 11.80 -4.14
CA GLU A 116 2.05 13.00 -4.52
C GLU A 116 2.44 13.58 -5.89
N HIS A 117 3.60 13.20 -6.40
CA HIS A 117 4.10 13.61 -7.72
C HIS A 117 3.76 12.60 -8.83
N ILE A 118 3.02 11.53 -8.51
CA ILE A 118 2.62 10.51 -9.47
C ILE A 118 1.33 10.94 -10.16
N GLU A 119 1.37 11.07 -11.48
CA GLU A 119 0.20 11.45 -12.25
C GLU A 119 -0.82 10.31 -12.29
N GLY A 120 -2.11 10.64 -12.12
CA GLY A 120 -3.20 9.66 -12.11
C GLY A 120 -3.40 8.90 -10.78
N LEU A 121 -2.47 9.02 -9.82
CA LEU A 121 -2.61 8.33 -8.54
C LEU A 121 -3.38 9.18 -7.52
N SER A 122 -4.56 8.70 -7.11
CA SER A 122 -5.35 9.34 -6.04
C SER A 122 -4.85 8.93 -4.66
N LEU A 123 -4.63 9.91 -3.76
CA LEU A 123 -4.12 9.67 -2.41
C LEU A 123 -5.15 9.99 -1.33
N ILE A 124 -5.53 8.99 -0.55
CA ILE A 124 -6.45 9.15 0.58
C ILE A 124 -5.69 9.75 1.77
N PRO A 125 -6.16 10.87 2.35
CA PRO A 125 -5.54 11.45 3.53
C PRO A 125 -5.79 10.55 4.76
N LEU A 126 -4.83 10.52 5.69
CA LEU A 126 -4.95 9.71 6.92
C LEU A 126 -5.80 10.42 8.00
N SER A 127 -5.81 11.76 8.01
CA SER A 127 -6.71 12.61 8.81
C SER A 127 -7.71 13.34 7.90
N GLU A 128 -8.72 13.99 8.48
CA GLU A 128 -9.43 15.09 7.80
C GLU A 128 -8.52 16.31 7.63
#